data_AF-A0A3C1KFI6-F1
#
_entry.id   AF-A0A3C1KFI6-F1
#
_cell.length_a   1.000
_cell.length_b   1.000
_cell.length_c   1.000
_cell.angle_alpha   90.00
_cell.angle_beta   90.00
_cell.angle_gamma   90.00
#
_symmetry.space_group_name_H-M   'P 1'
#
loop_
_entity.id
_entity.type
_entity.pdbx_description
1 polymer ?
#
loop_
_entity_poly.entity_id
_entity_poly.type
_entity_poly.pdbx_seq_one_letter_code
_entity_poly.pdbx_strand_id
1 'polypeptide(L)'
;GLVAAASRIGVRLHATRGSMDLGASQGGLPPDFAVETTDAALAASQQAVERWHDASFSSTVRIAIAPCSPFSVTADLLREAAVLARALDVRLHTHASETVEEDAFCQERFGMSPTDYLDSLGWLGDDVWMAHAVHLDAPSIARYAATGTGVAHCP
;
A
#
# COMPACT_ATOMS: atom_id res chain seq x y z
N GLY A 1 -9.43 -11.53 16.24
CA GLY A 1 -8.87 -10.85 15.05
C GLY A 1 -7.98 -11.81 14.28
N LEU A 2 -7.61 -11.44 13.06
CA LEU A 2 -6.80 -12.26 12.13
C LEU A 2 -5.51 -12.80 12.76
N VAL A 3 -4.77 -11.95 13.48
CA VAL A 3 -3.52 -12.33 14.17
C VAL A 3 -3.73 -13.47 15.17
N ALA A 4 -4.72 -13.34 16.07
CA ALA A 4 -5.02 -14.40 17.04
C ALA A 4 -5.46 -15.71 16.37
N ALA A 5 -6.14 -15.63 15.22
CA ALA A 5 -6.51 -16.83 14.45
C ALA A 5 -5.27 -17.51 13.87
N ALA A 6 -4.35 -16.75 13.24
CA ALA A 6 -3.09 -17.27 12.70
C ALA A 6 -2.22 -17.94 13.78
N SER A 7 -2.11 -17.32 14.96
CA SER A 7 -1.39 -17.90 16.09
C SER A 7 -2.00 -19.22 16.55
N ARG A 8 -3.33 -19.33 16.63
CA ARG A 8 -4.00 -20.59 17.06
C ARG A 8 -3.78 -21.76 16.12
N ILE A 9 -3.67 -21.49 14.81
CA ILE A 9 -3.48 -22.54 13.80
C ILE A 9 -2.00 -22.74 13.41
N GLY A 10 -1.08 -21.95 13.98
CA GLY A 10 0.36 -22.12 13.79
C GLY A 10 0.89 -21.70 12.42
N VAL A 11 0.24 -20.75 11.74
CA VAL A 11 0.70 -20.23 10.44
C VAL A 11 1.47 -18.93 10.59
N ARG A 12 2.42 -18.70 9.67
CA ARG A 12 3.10 -17.40 9.51
C ARG A 12 2.18 -16.42 8.81
N LEU A 13 2.08 -15.20 9.34
CA LEU A 13 1.22 -14.15 8.83
C LEU A 13 2.01 -12.85 8.60
N HIS A 14 1.95 -12.33 7.39
CA HIS A 14 2.16 -10.91 7.11
C HIS A 14 0.77 -10.27 6.97
N ALA A 15 0.34 -9.51 7.97
CA ALA A 15 -0.92 -8.77 7.91
C ALA A 15 -0.67 -7.35 7.42
N THR A 16 -1.45 -6.92 6.43
CA THR A 16 -1.39 -5.58 5.87
C THR A 16 -2.52 -4.75 6.47
N ARG A 17 -2.19 -3.60 7.07
CA ARG A 17 -3.20 -2.66 7.57
C ARG A 17 -3.69 -1.81 6.40
N GLY A 18 -4.85 -2.19 5.87
CA GLY A 18 -5.56 -1.48 4.81
C GLY A 18 -6.09 -0.11 5.22
N SER A 19 -6.08 0.87 4.31
CA SER A 19 -6.66 2.20 4.53
C SER A 19 -7.17 2.85 3.25
N MET A 20 -8.21 3.68 3.38
CA MET A 20 -8.79 4.51 2.33
C MET A 20 -9.27 5.83 2.94
N ASP A 21 -8.94 6.96 2.33
CA ASP A 21 -9.31 8.30 2.81
C ASP A 21 -9.93 9.20 1.73
N LEU A 22 -10.18 8.66 0.53
CA LEU A 22 -10.85 9.37 -0.56
C LEU A 22 -12.22 8.74 -0.84
N GLY A 23 -13.28 9.33 -0.29
CA GLY A 23 -14.67 8.85 -0.45
C GLY A 23 -15.33 9.33 -1.75
N ALA A 24 -16.45 8.72 -2.10
CA ALA A 24 -17.26 9.05 -3.27
C ALA A 24 -17.69 10.53 -3.32
N SER A 25 -18.03 11.15 -2.19
CA SER A 25 -18.36 12.59 -2.16
C SER A 25 -17.18 13.51 -2.49
N GLN A 26 -15.96 12.99 -2.44
CA GLN A 26 -14.71 13.70 -2.75
C GLN A 26 -14.07 13.19 -4.06
N GLY A 27 -14.78 12.35 -4.82
CA GLY A 27 -14.35 11.85 -6.12
C GLY A 27 -13.52 10.57 -6.09
N GLY A 28 -13.50 9.85 -4.97
CA GLY A 28 -12.94 8.49 -4.89
C GLY A 28 -13.95 7.40 -5.26
N LEU A 29 -13.48 6.16 -5.36
CA LEU A 29 -14.33 4.99 -5.61
C LEU A 29 -15.11 4.47 -4.37
N PRO A 30 -14.56 4.42 -3.15
CA PRO A 30 -15.26 3.80 -2.03
C PRO A 30 -16.41 4.68 -1.51
N PRO A 31 -17.47 4.07 -0.95
CA PRO A 31 -18.52 4.85 -0.29
C PRO A 31 -17.97 5.57 0.94
N ASP A 32 -18.52 6.76 1.26
CA ASP A 32 -17.99 7.62 2.33
C ASP A 32 -17.95 6.95 3.72
N PHE A 33 -18.79 5.95 3.99
CA PHE A 33 -18.75 5.22 5.25
C PHE A 33 -17.58 4.24 5.36
N ALA A 34 -16.93 3.92 4.23
CA ALA A 34 -15.83 2.97 4.14
C ALA A 34 -14.45 3.65 4.14
N VAL A 35 -14.42 4.98 4.22
CA VAL A 35 -13.18 5.75 4.34
C VAL A 35 -13.01 6.27 5.77
N GLU A 36 -11.77 6.60 6.09
CA GLU A 36 -11.34 7.22 7.35
C GLU A 36 -10.58 8.52 7.05
N THR A 37 -10.35 9.36 8.05
CA THR A 37 -9.45 10.50 7.84
C THR A 37 -8.01 10.00 7.69
N THR A 38 -7.17 10.74 6.97
CA THR A 38 -5.73 10.46 6.84
C THR A 38 -5.06 10.24 8.20
N ASP A 39 -5.32 11.12 9.17
CA ASP A 39 -4.78 11.01 10.53
C ASP A 39 -5.25 9.73 11.25
N ALA A 40 -6.53 9.37 11.10
CA ALA A 40 -7.05 8.14 11.69
C ALA A 40 -6.43 6.90 11.06
N ALA A 41 -6.22 6.92 9.73
CA ALA A 41 -5.55 5.84 9.01
C ALA A 41 -4.11 5.64 9.50
N LEU A 42 -3.34 6.71 9.58
CA LEU A 42 -1.95 6.67 10.05
C LEU A 42 -1.87 6.21 11.50
N ALA A 43 -2.71 6.76 12.38
CA ALA A 43 -2.76 6.38 13.79
C ALA A 43 -3.12 4.90 13.98
N ALA A 44 -4.12 4.39 13.26
CA ALA A 44 -4.50 2.99 13.31
C ALA A 44 -3.46 2.06 12.67
N SER A 45 -2.71 2.54 11.67
CA SER A 45 -1.57 1.82 11.08
C SER A 45 -0.45 1.66 12.09
N GLN A 46 -0.07 2.76 12.75
CA GLN A 46 0.93 2.76 13.83
C GLN A 46 0.51 1.83 14.97
N GLN A 47 -0.73 1.94 15.46
CA GLN A 47 -1.25 1.06 16.52
C GLN A 47 -1.22 -0.43 16.13
N ALA A 48 -1.51 -0.76 14.86
CA ALA A 48 -1.43 -2.13 14.39
C ALA A 48 0.01 -2.66 14.41
N VAL A 49 0.98 -1.85 13.98
CA VAL A 49 2.40 -2.19 14.04
C VAL A 49 2.86 -2.35 15.49
N GLU A 50 2.65 -1.35 16.35
CA GLU A 50 3.06 -1.37 17.76
C GLU A 50 2.49 -2.57 18.53
N ARG A 51 1.26 -2.98 18.20
CA ARG A 51 0.57 -4.05 18.92
C ARG A 51 0.98 -5.44 18.47
N TRP A 52 1.32 -5.63 17.19
CA TRP A 52 1.39 -6.97 16.60
C TRP A 52 2.67 -7.26 15.81
N HIS A 53 3.43 -6.25 15.42
CA HIS A 53 4.65 -6.47 14.65
C HIS A 53 5.75 -7.06 15.54
N ASP A 54 6.35 -8.15 15.10
CA ASP A 54 7.54 -8.72 15.72
C ASP A 54 8.64 -8.89 14.66
N ALA A 55 9.66 -8.04 14.75
CA ALA A 55 10.80 -8.00 13.85
C ALA A 55 11.83 -9.11 14.13
N SER A 56 11.68 -9.87 15.21
CA SER A 56 12.64 -10.90 15.61
C SER A 56 12.81 -11.97 14.53
N PHE A 57 14.01 -12.56 14.51
CA PHE A 57 14.29 -13.69 13.64
C PHE A 57 13.31 -14.83 13.96
N SER A 58 12.72 -15.43 12.93
CA SER A 58 11.70 -16.49 13.00
C SER A 58 10.27 -16.09 13.43
N SER A 59 10.01 -14.85 13.84
CA SER A 59 8.67 -14.34 14.20
C SER A 59 7.58 -14.82 13.25
N THR A 60 6.45 -15.33 13.76
CA THR A 60 5.34 -15.79 12.94
C THR A 60 4.36 -14.70 12.54
N VAL A 61 4.52 -13.47 13.05
CA VAL A 61 3.60 -12.35 12.78
C VAL A 61 4.40 -11.09 12.46
N ARG A 62 4.13 -10.49 11.31
CA ARG A 62 4.65 -9.18 10.92
C ARG A 62 3.53 -8.35 10.32
N ILE A 63 3.63 -7.05 10.52
CA ILE A 63 2.69 -6.06 10.01
C ILE A 63 3.35 -5.24 8.91
N ALA A 64 2.58 -4.91 7.88
CA ALA A 64 2.92 -3.96 6.83
C ALA A 64 1.81 -2.89 6.72
N ILE A 65 2.15 -1.71 6.22
CA ILE A 65 1.22 -0.60 6.01
C ILE A 65 0.73 -0.63 4.56
N ALA A 66 -0.60 -0.57 4.36
CA ALA A 66 -1.17 -0.82 3.04
C ALA A 66 -2.40 0.03 2.64
N PRO A 67 -2.26 1.35 2.46
CA PRO A 67 -3.17 2.12 1.63
C PRO A 67 -3.57 1.38 0.34
N CYS A 68 -4.86 1.42 -0.01
CA CYS A 68 -5.48 0.51 -0.98
C CYS A 68 -4.97 0.67 -2.42
N SER A 69 -5.34 1.77 -3.09
CA SER A 69 -4.99 2.06 -4.48
C SER A 69 -5.17 3.55 -4.77
N PRO A 70 -4.47 4.12 -5.79
CA PRO A 70 -4.55 5.55 -6.13
C PRO A 70 -5.97 6.11 -6.33
N PHE A 71 -6.95 5.25 -6.64
CA PHE A 71 -8.36 5.63 -6.79
C PHE A 71 -9.10 5.89 -5.47
N SER A 72 -8.58 5.38 -4.36
CA SER A 72 -9.27 5.32 -3.06
C SER A 72 -8.47 5.96 -1.93
N VAL A 73 -7.27 6.46 -2.24
CA VAL A 73 -6.36 7.10 -1.28
C VAL A 73 -5.86 8.43 -1.83
N THR A 74 -5.69 9.40 -0.94
CA THR A 74 -5.08 10.68 -1.27
C THR A 74 -3.56 10.56 -1.40
N ALA A 75 -2.95 11.52 -2.10
CA ALA A 75 -1.49 11.61 -2.18
C ALA A 75 -0.85 11.83 -0.80
N ASP A 76 -1.56 12.49 0.12
CA ASP A 76 -1.08 12.77 1.47
C ASP A 76 -1.04 11.49 2.31
N LEU A 77 -2.09 10.67 2.28
CA LEU A 77 -2.06 9.37 2.94
C LEU A 77 -0.95 8.47 2.39
N LEU A 78 -0.77 8.41 1.07
CA LEU A 78 0.34 7.64 0.47
C LEU A 78 1.69 8.14 1.00
N ARG A 79 1.97 9.43 0.91
CA ARG A 79 3.26 10.01 1.30
C ARG A 79 3.55 9.79 2.78
N GLU A 80 2.59 10.10 3.65
CA GLU A 80 2.76 9.97 5.09
C GLU A 80 2.82 8.49 5.53
N ALA A 81 2.09 7.59 4.87
CA ALA A 81 2.19 6.15 5.13
C ALA A 81 3.59 5.61 4.77
N ALA A 82 4.19 6.09 3.69
CA ALA A 82 5.56 5.70 3.32
C ALA A 82 6.59 6.19 4.35
N VAL A 83 6.43 7.41 4.87
CA VAL A 83 7.26 7.95 5.95
C VAL A 83 7.08 7.12 7.23
N LEU A 84 5.82 6.86 7.62
CA LEU A 84 5.48 6.09 8.83
C LEU A 84 6.03 4.67 8.77
N ALA A 85 5.86 3.96 7.65
CA ALA A 85 6.32 2.59 7.51
C ALA A 85 7.84 2.47 7.69
N ARG A 86 8.59 3.38 7.06
CA ARG A 86 10.05 3.43 7.17
C ARG A 86 10.52 3.85 8.56
N ALA A 87 9.81 4.77 9.22
CA ALA A 87 10.10 5.13 10.61
C ALA A 87 9.89 3.97 11.58
N LEU A 88 8.94 3.08 11.28
CA LEU A 88 8.63 1.88 12.06
C LEU A 88 9.37 0.62 11.60
N ASP A 89 10.25 0.74 10.60
CA ASP A 89 10.98 -0.38 9.98
C ASP A 89 10.05 -1.53 9.51
N VAL A 90 8.91 -1.16 8.91
CA VAL A 90 7.95 -2.10 8.31
C VAL A 90 7.81 -1.89 6.81
N ARG A 91 7.34 -2.93 6.13
CA ARG A 91 7.15 -2.92 4.68
C ARG A 91 5.87 -2.19 4.26
N LEU A 92 5.82 -1.84 2.97
CA LEU A 92 4.70 -1.17 2.31
C LEU A 92 4.07 -2.07 1.25
N HIS A 93 2.75 -1.95 1.10
CA HIS A 93 1.99 -2.68 0.10
C HIS A 93 0.83 -1.87 -0.47
N THR A 94 0.62 -1.90 -1.78
CA THR A 94 -0.58 -1.32 -2.42
C THR A 94 -0.91 -2.09 -3.70
N HIS A 95 -2.04 -1.76 -4.31
CA HIS A 95 -2.36 -2.12 -5.69
C HIS A 95 -1.72 -1.10 -6.64
N ALA A 96 -1.21 -1.56 -7.78
CA ALA A 96 -0.68 -0.69 -8.83
C ALA A 96 -0.75 -1.37 -10.21
N SER A 97 -0.99 -0.56 -11.24
CA SER A 97 -1.10 -0.97 -12.65
C SER A 97 -2.04 -2.16 -12.86
N GLU A 98 -3.18 -2.16 -12.14
CA GLU A 98 -4.15 -3.25 -12.16
C GLU A 98 -5.09 -3.15 -13.37
N THR A 99 -5.51 -1.93 -13.73
CA THR A 99 -6.46 -1.70 -14.83
C THR A 99 -5.96 -0.62 -15.79
N VAL A 100 -6.48 -0.62 -17.02
CA VAL A 100 -6.13 0.40 -18.03
C VAL A 100 -6.65 1.79 -17.65
N GLU A 101 -7.72 1.85 -16.86
CA GLU A 101 -8.31 3.09 -16.35
C GLU A 101 -7.39 3.79 -15.35
N GLU A 102 -6.50 3.06 -14.67
CA GLU A 102 -5.56 3.64 -13.70
C GLU A 102 -4.54 4.55 -14.37
N ASP A 103 -4.07 4.18 -15.56
CA ASP A 103 -3.18 5.03 -16.35
C ASP A 103 -3.89 6.33 -16.74
N ALA A 104 -5.09 6.23 -17.32
CA ALA A 104 -5.88 7.40 -17.68
C ALA A 104 -6.16 8.30 -16.47
N PHE A 105 -6.53 7.71 -15.33
CA PHE A 105 -6.76 8.44 -14.08
C PHE A 105 -5.52 9.18 -13.59
N CYS A 106 -4.35 8.52 -13.56
CA CYS A 106 -3.11 9.14 -13.10
C CYS A 106 -2.65 10.25 -14.06
N GLN A 107 -2.82 10.05 -15.37
CA GLN A 107 -2.52 11.08 -16.35
C GLN A 107 -3.44 12.30 -16.20
N GLU A 108 -4.75 12.10 -16.04
CA GLU A 108 -5.70 13.20 -15.87
C GLU A 108 -5.50 13.97 -14.56
N ARG A 109 -5.25 13.25 -13.45
CA ARG A 109 -5.16 13.86 -12.10
C ARG A 109 -3.79 14.39 -11.75
N PHE A 110 -2.73 13.73 -12.22
CA PHE A 110 -1.36 13.98 -11.77
C PHE A 110 -0.41 14.30 -12.93
N GLY A 111 -0.81 14.09 -14.19
CA GLY A 111 0.07 14.26 -15.35
C GLY A 111 1.24 13.27 -15.36
N MET A 112 1.04 12.10 -14.74
CA MET A 112 2.06 11.09 -14.49
C MET A 112 1.52 9.70 -14.85
N SER A 113 2.42 8.79 -15.23
CA SER A 113 2.07 7.37 -15.23
C SER A 113 1.80 6.90 -13.78
N PRO A 114 1.07 5.79 -13.58
CA PRO A 114 0.87 5.23 -12.23
C PRO A 114 2.19 4.97 -11.50
N THR A 115 3.21 4.49 -12.22
CA THR A 115 4.55 4.25 -11.68
C THR A 115 5.23 5.54 -11.24
N ASP A 116 5.24 6.58 -12.10
CA ASP A 116 5.88 7.86 -11.77
C ASP A 116 5.16 8.56 -10.60
N TYR A 117 3.83 8.45 -10.56
CA TYR A 117 3.02 8.96 -9.46
C TYR A 117 3.42 8.29 -8.13
N LEU A 118 3.43 6.96 -8.07
CA LEU A 118 3.83 6.23 -6.86
C LEU A 118 5.29 6.51 -6.48
N ASP A 119 6.20 6.56 -7.44
CA ASP A 119 7.61 6.90 -7.21
C ASP A 119 7.77 8.29 -6.59
N SER A 120 7.03 9.29 -7.10
CA SER A 120 7.04 10.66 -6.55
C SER A 120 6.56 10.76 -5.10
N LEU A 121 5.80 9.76 -4.64
CA LEU A 121 5.27 9.65 -3.28
C LEU A 121 6.12 8.72 -2.40
N GLY A 122 7.23 8.20 -2.92
CA GLY A 122 8.13 7.30 -2.20
C GLY A 122 7.61 5.87 -2.10
N TRP A 123 6.81 5.41 -3.05
CA TRP A 123 6.22 4.07 -3.08
C TRP A 123 6.97 3.06 -3.96
N LEU A 124 8.20 3.35 -4.37
CA LEU A 124 9.10 2.37 -4.96
C LEU A 124 10.31 2.14 -4.05
N GLY A 125 10.73 0.89 -3.91
CA GLY A 125 11.82 0.48 -3.02
C GLY A 125 11.82 -1.01 -2.72
N ASP A 126 12.91 -1.51 -2.15
CA ASP A 126 13.07 -2.91 -1.73
C ASP A 126 12.20 -3.27 -0.51
N ASP A 127 11.65 -2.27 0.16
CA ASP A 127 10.65 -2.33 1.23
C ASP A 127 9.21 -2.41 0.72
N VAL A 128 8.96 -2.23 -0.59
CA VAL A 128 7.61 -2.18 -1.18
C VAL A 128 7.29 -3.45 -2.00
N TRP A 129 6.03 -3.88 -2.00
CA TRP A 129 5.51 -4.78 -3.03
C TRP A 129 4.12 -4.38 -3.54
N MET A 130 3.92 -4.50 -4.85
CA MET A 130 2.67 -4.19 -5.53
C MET A 130 1.86 -5.45 -5.83
N ALA A 131 0.55 -5.43 -5.63
CA ALA A 131 -0.34 -6.45 -6.19
C ALA A 131 -0.67 -6.14 -7.66
N HIS A 132 -0.97 -7.20 -8.42
CA HIS A 132 -1.41 -7.18 -9.82
C HIS A 132 -0.28 -6.86 -10.81
N ALA A 133 0.02 -5.57 -11.02
CA ALA A 133 0.98 -5.11 -12.02
C ALA A 133 0.72 -5.67 -13.43
N VAL A 134 -0.55 -5.72 -13.85
CA VAL A 134 -1.01 -6.31 -15.12
C VAL A 134 -0.62 -5.43 -16.31
N HIS A 135 -0.64 -4.12 -16.14
CA HIS A 135 -0.46 -3.14 -17.23
C HIS A 135 0.84 -2.33 -17.13
N LEU A 136 1.91 -2.90 -16.54
CA LEU A 136 3.22 -2.23 -16.54
C LEU A 136 3.79 -2.12 -17.96
N ASP A 137 4.27 -0.93 -18.31
CA ASP A 137 5.05 -0.70 -19.53
C ASP A 137 6.55 -0.95 -19.30
N ALA A 138 7.34 -0.96 -20.38
CA ALA A 138 8.77 -1.26 -20.30
C ALA A 138 9.56 -0.27 -19.40
N PRO A 139 9.32 1.06 -19.47
CA PRO A 139 9.89 2.01 -18.50
C PRO A 139 9.54 1.69 -17.04
N SER A 140 8.28 1.36 -16.75
CA SER A 140 7.84 1.00 -15.39
C SER A 140 8.53 -0.25 -14.89
N ILE A 141 8.64 -1.29 -15.71
CA ILE A 141 9.37 -2.52 -15.39
C ILE A 141 10.84 -2.20 -15.05
N ALA A 142 11.49 -1.36 -15.86
CA ALA A 142 12.87 -0.95 -15.61
C ALA A 142 13.00 -0.18 -14.29
N ARG A 143 12.03 0.68 -13.96
CA ARG A 143 12.01 1.44 -12.70
C ARG A 143 11.80 0.54 -11.48
N TYR A 144 10.90 -0.43 -11.56
CA TYR A 144 10.67 -1.42 -10.49
C TYR A 144 11.94 -2.26 -10.26
N ALA A 145 12.58 -2.72 -11.35
CA ALA A 145 13.83 -3.46 -11.26
C ALA A 145 14.96 -2.62 -10.63
N ALA A 146 15.08 -1.34 -10.99
CA ALA A 146 16.10 -0.44 -10.46
C ALA A 146 15.92 -0.12 -8.96
N THR A 147 14.69 -0.13 -8.47
CA THR A 147 14.35 0.18 -7.07
C THR A 147 14.24 -1.06 -6.18
N GLY A 148 14.21 -2.26 -6.76
CA GLY A 148 13.98 -3.50 -6.01
C GLY A 148 12.52 -3.72 -5.61
N THR A 149 11.58 -2.98 -6.23
CA THR A 149 10.15 -3.08 -5.92
C THR A 149 9.60 -4.45 -6.30
N GLY A 150 8.97 -5.12 -5.33
CA GLY A 150 8.38 -6.44 -5.54
C GLY A 150 7.04 -6.38 -6.28
N VAL A 151 6.69 -7.47 -6.97
CA VAL A 151 5.39 -7.67 -7.62
C VAL A 151 4.79 -9.00 -7.21
N ALA A 152 3.52 -8.99 -6.80
CA ALA A 152 2.70 -10.17 -6.55
C ALA A 152 1.70 -10.35 -7.69
N HIS A 153 1.94 -11.35 -8.55
CA HIS A 153 1.02 -11.71 -9.62
C HIS A 153 -0.22 -12.43 -9.06
N CYS A 154 -1.41 -11.92 -9.41
CA CYS A 154 -2.71 -12.41 -8.97
C CYS A 154 -3.55 -12.85 -10.20
N PRO A 155 -3.40 -14.10 -10.69
CA PRO A 155 -4.04 -14.58 -11.93
C PRO A 155 -5.54 -14.85 -11.80
#